data_AF-A0A560RYF1-F1
#
_entry.id   AF-A0A560RYF1-F1
#
_cell.length_a   1.000
_cell.length_b   1.000
_cell.length_c   1.000
_cell.angle_alpha   90.00
_cell.angle_beta   90.00
_cell.angle_gamma   90.00
#
_symmetry.space_group_name_H-M   'P 1'
#
loop_
_entity.id
_entity.type
_entity.pdbx_description
1 polymer ?
#
loop_
_entity_poly.entity_id
_entity_poly.type
_entity_poly.pdbx_seq_one_letter_code
_entity_poly.pdbx_strand_id
1 'polypeptide(L)'
;MTPLQDKGTTSIALVHEALYSARRRQLDLTAALANADFDPQLLNAPKARVSATSFARLWVEIANLLDDEFFGIDSHPMRRGSFKLMCHALLDCPEKWPERDDLAVELHMSNSTLQRRLQAEGTHYQSLRDDLRRDMAIDLLSRGDMTVTQVAAATGFQETSAFHRAFKKWTGVSPGAYRRGHLEE
;
A
#
# COMPACT_ATOMS: atom_id res chain seq x y z
N MET A 1 11.66 16.14 18.86
CA MET A 1 10.55 16.16 17.89
C MET A 1 9.68 17.34 18.23
N THR A 2 9.74 18.42 17.44
CA THR A 2 8.95 19.64 17.67
C THR A 2 7.46 19.30 17.57
N PRO A 3 6.57 19.81 18.46
CA PRO A 3 5.15 19.57 18.32
C PRO A 3 4.70 20.10 16.95
N LEU A 4 4.08 19.24 16.14
CA LEU A 4 3.43 19.66 14.91
C LEU A 4 2.38 20.71 15.29
N GLN A 5 2.63 21.96 14.90
CA GLN A 5 1.72 23.07 15.11
C GLN A 5 0.46 22.79 14.30
N ASP A 6 -0.71 22.78 14.94
CA ASP A 6 -1.98 22.32 14.35
C ASP A 6 -2.50 23.32 13.29
N LYS A 7 -1.89 23.28 12.10
CA LYS A 7 -2.22 24.15 10.97
C LYS A 7 -3.22 23.45 10.06
N GLY A 8 -4.49 23.42 10.46
CA GLY A 8 -5.58 23.04 9.56
C GLY A 8 -6.68 22.21 10.20
N THR A 9 -7.77 22.05 9.46
CA THR A 9 -8.89 21.21 9.85
C THR A 9 -9.33 20.35 8.66
N THR A 10 -9.78 19.13 8.95
CA THR A 10 -10.31 18.18 7.96
C THR A 10 -11.83 18.13 8.06
N SER A 11 -12.53 18.01 6.94
CA SER A 11 -13.99 17.85 6.95
C SER A 11 -14.39 16.48 7.50
N ILE A 12 -15.52 16.41 8.21
CA ILE A 12 -16.04 15.14 8.70
C ILE A 12 -16.36 14.14 7.56
N ALA A 13 -16.68 14.64 6.36
CA ALA A 13 -16.90 13.81 5.18
C ALA A 13 -15.66 12.96 4.86
N LEU A 14 -14.46 13.54 4.89
CA LEU A 14 -13.23 12.78 4.63
C LEU A 14 -12.93 11.75 5.73
N VAL A 15 -13.33 12.05 6.98
CA VAL A 15 -13.25 11.09 8.08
C VAL A 15 -14.17 9.89 7.83
N HIS A 16 -15.37 10.12 7.31
CA HIS A 16 -16.29 9.03 6.94
C HIS A 16 -15.73 8.16 5.82
N GLU A 17 -15.12 8.75 4.79
CA GLU A 17 -14.47 8.01 3.71
C GLU A 17 -13.33 7.14 4.25
N ALA A 18 -12.46 7.66 5.11
CA ALA A 18 -11.38 6.88 5.71
C ALA A 18 -11.91 5.71 6.56
N LEU A 19 -13.05 5.88 7.24
CA LEU A 19 -13.68 4.83 8.06
C LEU A 19 -14.52 3.83 7.24
N TYR A 20 -14.78 4.12 5.96
CA TYR A 20 -15.76 3.39 5.15
C TYR A 20 -15.50 1.88 5.12
N SER A 21 -14.29 1.48 4.75
CA SER A 21 -13.92 0.06 4.62
C SER A 21 -13.96 -0.68 5.96
N ALA A 22 -13.50 -0.04 7.04
CA ALA A 22 -13.53 -0.64 8.37
C ALA A 22 -14.98 -0.84 8.87
N ARG A 23 -15.87 0.13 8.61
CA ARG A 23 -17.31 0.00 8.91
C ARG A 23 -17.99 -1.08 8.07
N ARG A 24 -17.68 -1.15 6.77
CA ARG A 24 -18.22 -2.19 5.88
C ARG A 24 -17.82 -3.59 6.35
N ARG A 25 -16.60 -3.74 6.87
CA ARG A 25 -16.08 -4.98 7.49
C ARG A 25 -16.53 -5.19 8.94
N GLN A 26 -17.35 -4.28 9.50
CA GLN A 26 -17.87 -4.33 10.86
C GLN A 26 -16.79 -4.43 11.95
N LEU A 27 -15.65 -3.77 11.72
CA LEU A 27 -14.56 -3.73 12.69
C LEU A 27 -14.89 -2.79 13.86
N ASP A 28 -14.41 -3.12 15.05
CA ASP A 28 -14.52 -2.26 16.22
C ASP A 28 -13.54 -1.08 16.11
N LEU A 29 -14.09 0.13 16.08
CA LEU A 29 -13.36 1.38 15.92
C LEU A 29 -13.08 2.08 17.24
N THR A 30 -13.58 1.55 18.37
CA THR A 30 -13.54 2.22 19.67
C THR A 30 -12.12 2.55 20.10
N ALA A 31 -11.22 1.56 20.02
CA ALA A 31 -9.81 1.76 20.36
C ALA A 31 -9.11 2.74 19.41
N ALA A 32 -9.36 2.65 18.11
CA ALA A 32 -8.76 3.53 17.10
C ALA A 32 -9.17 5.01 17.31
N LEU A 33 -10.45 5.27 17.60
CA LEU A 33 -10.94 6.62 17.89
C LEU A 33 -10.34 7.17 19.20
N ALA A 34 -10.25 6.35 20.24
CA ALA A 34 -9.66 6.73 21.52
C ALA A 34 -8.16 7.07 21.39
N ASN A 35 -7.38 6.22 20.71
CA ASN A 35 -5.95 6.41 20.48
C ASN A 35 -5.66 7.67 19.63
N ALA A 36 -6.60 8.03 18.76
CA ALA A 36 -6.50 9.22 17.93
C ALA A 36 -6.87 10.53 18.64
N ASP A 37 -7.32 10.47 19.89
CA ASP A 37 -7.90 11.62 20.61
C ASP A 37 -9.06 12.24 19.79
N PHE A 38 -9.95 11.36 19.31
CA PHE A 38 -11.07 11.72 18.44
C PHE A 38 -12.40 11.63 19.19
N ASP A 39 -13.19 12.70 19.20
CA ASP A 39 -14.55 12.70 19.76
C ASP A 39 -15.54 11.99 18.80
N PRO A 40 -16.08 10.80 19.16
CA PRO A 40 -16.98 10.05 18.30
C PRO A 40 -18.29 10.78 17.97
N GLN A 41 -18.71 11.75 18.80
CA GLN A 41 -19.95 12.51 18.55
C GLN A 41 -19.87 13.33 17.27
N LEU A 42 -18.66 13.74 16.86
CA LEU A 42 -18.43 14.50 15.62
C LEU A 42 -18.86 13.71 14.38
N LEU A 43 -18.86 12.37 14.42
CA LEU A 43 -19.32 11.51 13.32
C LEU A 43 -20.82 11.67 13.02
N ASN A 44 -21.59 12.27 13.92
CA ASN A 44 -23.02 12.52 13.73
C ASN A 44 -23.32 13.98 13.34
N ALA A 45 -22.29 14.82 13.16
CA ALA A 45 -22.42 16.24 12.86
C ALA A 45 -22.00 16.52 11.41
N PRO A 46 -22.92 16.62 10.42
CA PRO A 46 -22.60 16.57 8.99
C PRO A 46 -21.68 17.67 8.46
N LYS A 47 -21.58 18.79 9.18
CA LYS A 47 -20.75 19.96 8.83
C LYS A 47 -19.55 20.13 9.77
N ALA A 48 -19.31 19.16 10.65
CA ALA A 48 -18.20 19.22 11.58
C ALA A 48 -16.86 19.23 10.84
N ARG A 49 -15.88 19.83 11.50
CA ARG A 49 -14.49 19.82 11.10
C ARG A 49 -13.66 19.34 12.29
N VAL A 50 -12.66 18.54 11.99
CA VAL A 50 -11.77 17.95 12.99
C VAL A 50 -10.37 18.53 12.81
N SER A 51 -9.56 18.52 13.87
CA SER A 51 -8.14 18.88 13.77
C SER A 51 -7.44 18.00 12.74
N ALA A 52 -6.59 18.60 11.91
CA ALA A 52 -5.77 17.84 10.96
C ALA A 52 -4.87 16.83 11.69
N THR A 53 -4.38 17.19 12.88
CA THR A 53 -3.56 16.31 13.72
C THR A 53 -4.37 15.12 14.26
N SER A 54 -5.57 15.36 14.79
CA SER A 54 -6.46 14.28 15.25
C SER A 54 -6.83 13.34 14.10
N PHE A 55 -7.15 13.90 12.92
CA PHE A 55 -7.40 13.09 11.73
C PHE A 55 -6.18 12.28 11.29
N ALA A 56 -4.97 12.87 11.29
CA ALA A 56 -3.75 12.15 10.94
C ALA A 56 -3.44 10.99 11.90
N ARG A 57 -3.75 11.12 13.20
CA ARG A 57 -3.63 10.00 14.15
C ARG A 57 -4.66 8.92 13.85
N LEU A 58 -5.91 9.30 13.62
CA LEU A 58 -6.98 8.38 13.26
C LEU A 58 -6.65 7.62 11.97
N TRP A 59 -6.07 8.30 10.99
CA TRP A 59 -5.55 7.70 9.75
C TRP A 59 -4.61 6.53 10.06
N VAL A 60 -3.60 6.75 10.92
CA VAL A 60 -2.64 5.71 11.29
C VAL A 60 -3.32 4.53 12.01
N GLU A 61 -4.27 4.81 12.91
CA GLU A 61 -5.00 3.77 13.64
C GLU A 61 -5.89 2.93 12.73
N ILE A 62 -6.56 3.53 11.74
CA ILE A 62 -7.37 2.80 10.77
C ILE A 62 -6.48 1.92 9.88
N ALA A 63 -5.32 2.43 9.44
CA ALA A 63 -4.38 1.65 8.63
C ALA A 63 -3.85 0.45 9.40
N ASN A 64 -3.55 0.62 10.69
CA ASN A 64 -3.19 -0.47 11.60
C ASN A 64 -4.31 -1.51 11.72
N LEU A 65 -5.54 -1.05 11.96
CA LEU A 65 -6.69 -1.92 12.16
C LEU A 65 -6.99 -2.76 10.91
N LEU A 66 -6.76 -2.19 9.72
CA LEU A 66 -7.03 -2.85 8.44
C LEU A 66 -5.85 -3.65 7.89
N ASP A 67 -4.65 -3.53 8.49
CA ASP A 67 -3.37 -3.96 7.89
C ASP A 67 -3.22 -3.46 6.44
N ASP A 68 -3.61 -2.20 6.20
CA ASP A 68 -3.71 -1.61 4.87
C ASP A 68 -3.51 -0.08 4.92
N GLU A 69 -2.39 0.38 4.37
CA GLU A 69 -1.99 1.78 4.27
C GLU A 69 -2.93 2.62 3.38
N PHE A 70 -3.77 2.00 2.54
CA PHE A 70 -4.79 2.67 1.72
C PHE A 70 -6.23 2.40 2.18
N PHE A 71 -6.42 1.82 3.36
CA PHE A 71 -7.75 1.57 3.95
C PHE A 71 -8.71 0.75 3.07
N GLY A 72 -8.21 -0.09 2.18
CA GLY A 72 -9.03 -0.89 1.27
C GLY A 72 -9.81 -0.07 0.25
N ILE A 73 -9.36 1.16 -0.04
CA ILE A 73 -9.93 2.04 -1.09
C ILE A 73 -9.40 1.64 -2.47
N ASP A 74 -8.16 1.15 -2.54
CA ASP A 74 -7.55 0.71 -3.80
C ASP A 74 -8.06 -0.68 -4.21
N SER A 75 -7.79 -1.05 -5.47
CA SER A 75 -8.05 -2.35 -6.08
C SER A 75 -7.46 -3.53 -5.27
N HIS A 76 -6.35 -3.29 -4.55
CA HIS A 76 -5.68 -4.27 -3.70
C HIS A 76 -5.17 -3.63 -2.40
N PRO A 77 -5.22 -4.32 -1.25
CA PRO A 77 -4.69 -3.81 0.01
C PRO A 77 -3.18 -3.56 -0.06
N MET A 78 -2.71 -2.40 0.39
CA MET A 78 -1.29 -2.11 0.53
C MET A 78 -0.86 -2.32 1.98
N ARG A 79 -0.27 -3.48 2.29
CA ARG A 79 0.14 -3.83 3.66
C ARG A 79 1.07 -2.78 4.28
N ARG A 80 1.12 -2.74 5.61
CA ARG A 80 2.05 -1.85 6.33
C ARG A 80 3.50 -2.05 5.89
N GLY A 81 4.22 -0.95 5.76
CA GLY A 81 5.63 -0.94 5.29
C GLY A 81 5.81 -1.01 3.77
N SER A 82 4.80 -1.45 3.01
CA SER A 82 4.85 -1.51 1.54
C SER A 82 5.04 -0.13 0.91
N PHE A 83 4.35 0.90 1.43
CA PHE A 83 4.49 2.27 0.94
C PHE A 83 5.91 2.80 1.07
N LYS A 84 6.52 2.59 2.24
CA LYS A 84 7.88 3.03 2.50
C LYS A 84 8.86 2.30 1.58
N LEU A 85 8.69 0.99 1.42
CA LEU A 85 9.49 0.22 0.46
C LEU A 85 9.28 0.71 -0.97
N MET A 86 8.04 1.01 -1.36
CA MET A 86 7.69 1.54 -2.66
C MET A 86 8.34 2.89 -2.91
N CYS A 87 8.25 3.83 -1.96
CA CYS A 87 8.94 5.11 -2.05
C CYS A 87 10.46 4.92 -2.22
N HIS A 88 11.08 3.98 -1.51
CA HIS A 88 12.51 3.71 -1.67
C HIS A 88 12.84 3.01 -3.01
N ALA A 89 12.04 2.05 -3.45
CA ALA A 89 12.22 1.34 -4.71
C ALA A 89 11.92 2.22 -5.94
N LEU A 90 11.06 3.23 -5.80
CA LEU A 90 10.72 4.19 -6.85
C LEU A 90 11.74 5.34 -6.95
N LEU A 91 12.43 5.66 -5.86
CA LEU A 91 13.45 6.72 -5.85
C LEU A 91 14.77 6.26 -6.52
N ASP A 92 15.04 4.95 -6.59
CA ASP A 92 16.17 4.36 -7.31
C ASP A 92 15.72 3.30 -8.34
N CYS A 93 15.44 3.78 -9.56
CA CYS A 93 15.42 3.09 -10.86
C CYS A 93 14.77 1.67 -10.99
N PRO A 94 13.73 1.51 -11.85
CA PRO A 94 12.97 0.26 -12.01
C PRO A 94 13.71 -0.91 -12.68
N GLU A 95 14.90 -0.71 -13.27
CA GLU A 95 15.65 -1.81 -13.89
C GLU A 95 16.23 -2.79 -12.86
N LYS A 96 16.49 -2.33 -11.64
CA LYS A 96 17.13 -3.15 -10.60
C LYS A 96 16.48 -2.93 -9.25
N TRP A 97 15.52 -3.80 -8.94
CA TRP A 97 14.94 -3.90 -7.60
C TRP A 97 16.06 -4.10 -6.57
N PRO A 98 16.14 -3.28 -5.51
CA PRO A 98 17.15 -3.46 -4.46
C PRO A 98 17.01 -4.86 -3.88
N GLU A 99 18.08 -5.52 -3.49
CA GLU A 99 17.95 -6.73 -2.68
C GLU A 99 17.69 -6.35 -1.21
N ARG A 100 17.27 -7.32 -0.40
CA ARG A 100 16.98 -7.08 1.03
C ARG A 100 18.16 -6.43 1.76
N ASP A 101 19.38 -6.84 1.40
CA ASP A 101 20.61 -6.37 2.04
C ASP A 101 20.85 -4.89 1.73
N ASP A 102 20.59 -4.47 0.48
CA ASP A 102 20.68 -3.06 0.05
C ASP A 102 19.71 -2.20 0.87
N LEU A 103 18.48 -2.68 1.05
CA LEU A 103 17.47 -2.00 1.85
C LEU A 103 17.86 -1.90 3.34
N ALA A 104 18.49 -2.94 3.90
CA ALA A 104 18.93 -2.92 5.29
C ALA A 104 20.00 -1.84 5.51
N VAL A 105 20.95 -1.70 4.58
CA VAL A 105 21.98 -0.66 4.60
C VAL A 105 21.37 0.74 4.53
N GLU A 106 20.47 0.95 3.56
CA GLU A 106 19.81 2.25 3.33
C GLU A 106 18.99 2.70 4.55
N LEU A 107 18.35 1.75 5.23
CA LEU A 107 17.56 2.01 6.43
C LEU A 107 18.40 2.09 7.71
N HIS A 108 19.73 1.97 7.63
CA HIS A 108 20.65 1.88 8.77
C HIS A 108 20.27 0.80 9.78
N MET A 109 19.89 -0.38 9.28
CA MET A 109 19.48 -1.53 10.09
C MET A 109 20.29 -2.78 9.75
N SER A 110 20.39 -3.69 10.72
CA SER A 110 20.79 -5.06 10.40
C SER A 110 19.67 -5.79 9.68
N ASN A 111 20.02 -6.76 8.82
CA ASN A 111 19.07 -7.67 8.18
C ASN A 111 18.10 -8.34 9.17
N SER A 112 18.61 -8.78 10.32
CA SER A 112 17.80 -9.38 11.39
C SER A 112 16.78 -8.42 11.99
N THR A 113 17.16 -7.14 12.15
CA THR A 113 16.27 -6.11 12.66
C THR A 113 15.19 -5.77 11.64
N LEU A 114 15.57 -5.61 10.38
CA LEU A 114 14.64 -5.37 9.28
C LEU A 114 13.64 -6.53 9.15
N GLN A 115 14.11 -7.77 9.13
CA GLN A 115 13.24 -8.95 9.05
C GLN A 115 12.29 -9.04 10.23
N ARG A 116 12.77 -8.85 11.46
CA ARG A 116 11.93 -8.87 12.65
C ARG A 116 10.84 -7.79 12.60
N ARG A 117 11.17 -6.58 12.12
CA ARG A 117 10.19 -5.49 11.98
C ARG A 117 9.15 -5.80 10.92
N LEU A 118 9.57 -6.25 9.74
CA LEU A 118 8.65 -6.68 8.68
C LEU A 118 7.72 -7.81 9.17
N GLN A 119 8.24 -8.78 9.92
CA GLN A 119 7.43 -9.85 10.50
C GLN A 119 6.47 -9.36 11.58
N ALA A 120 6.88 -8.41 12.42
CA ALA A 120 6.00 -7.78 13.40
C ALA A 120 4.86 -7.01 12.72
N GLU A 121 5.10 -6.50 11.51
CA GLU A 121 4.12 -5.88 10.62
C GLU A 121 3.39 -6.91 9.72
N GLY A 122 3.51 -8.21 10.01
CA GLY A 122 2.77 -9.26 9.28
C GLY A 122 3.21 -9.49 7.84
N THR A 123 4.37 -8.95 7.43
CA THR A 123 4.85 -8.99 6.05
C THR A 123 6.27 -9.54 5.93
N HIS A 124 6.73 -9.69 4.69
CA HIS A 124 8.10 -10.04 4.37
C HIS A 124 8.56 -9.34 3.10
N TYR A 125 9.85 -9.04 3.05
CA TYR A 125 10.47 -8.30 1.96
C TYR A 125 10.11 -8.85 0.56
N GLN A 126 10.15 -10.17 0.38
CA GLN A 126 9.79 -10.79 -0.91
C GLN A 126 8.33 -10.55 -1.32
N SER A 127 7.37 -10.54 -0.38
CA SER A 127 5.96 -10.28 -0.69
C SER A 127 5.80 -8.85 -1.14
N LEU A 128 6.41 -7.92 -0.41
CA LEU A 128 6.39 -6.51 -0.75
C LEU A 128 6.95 -6.27 -2.17
N ARG A 129 8.08 -6.90 -2.50
CA ARG A 129 8.68 -6.83 -3.85
C ARG A 129 7.76 -7.44 -4.92
N ASP A 130 7.14 -8.57 -4.62
CA ASP A 130 6.23 -9.25 -5.55
C ASP A 130 4.95 -8.45 -5.80
N ASP A 131 4.37 -7.84 -4.76
CA ASP A 131 3.20 -6.97 -4.86
C ASP A 131 3.50 -5.75 -5.74
N LEU A 132 4.63 -5.08 -5.52
CA LEU A 132 5.04 -3.94 -6.36
C LEU A 132 5.28 -4.32 -7.82
N ARG A 133 5.91 -5.48 -8.07
CA ARG A 133 6.09 -5.99 -9.43
C ARG A 133 4.75 -6.33 -10.08
N ARG A 134 3.80 -6.89 -9.33
CA ARG A 134 2.45 -7.19 -9.82
C ARG A 134 1.75 -5.90 -10.23
N ASP A 135 1.74 -4.90 -9.38
CA ASP A 135 0.96 -3.67 -9.61
C ASP A 135 1.51 -2.89 -10.81
N MET A 136 2.84 -2.81 -10.94
CA MET A 136 3.47 -2.24 -12.13
C MET A 136 3.19 -3.07 -13.39
N ALA A 137 3.23 -4.40 -13.30
CA ALA A 137 2.89 -5.26 -14.43
C ALA A 137 1.44 -5.08 -14.88
N ILE A 138 0.50 -4.95 -13.94
CA ILE A 138 -0.92 -4.68 -14.21
C ILE A 138 -1.07 -3.37 -14.98
N ASP A 139 -0.46 -2.29 -14.50
CA ASP A 139 -0.52 -0.98 -15.16
C ASP A 139 0.04 -1.05 -16.59
N LEU A 140 1.25 -1.60 -16.76
CA LEU A 140 1.90 -1.72 -18.08
C LEU A 140 1.12 -2.63 -19.05
N LEU A 141 0.50 -3.71 -18.55
CA LEU A 141 -0.32 -4.58 -19.40
C LEU A 141 -1.65 -3.95 -19.79
N SER A 142 -2.24 -3.15 -18.91
CA SER A 142 -3.54 -2.50 -19.13
C SER A 142 -3.45 -1.39 -20.18
N ARG A 143 -2.33 -0.68 -20.24
CA ARG A 143 -2.12 0.37 -21.26
C ARG A 143 -1.88 -0.20 -22.68
N GLY A 144 -1.28 -1.40 -22.78
CA GLY A 144 -1.19 -2.18 -24.02
C GLY A 144 -0.06 -1.79 -25.00
N ASP A 145 0.72 -0.76 -24.69
CA ASP A 145 1.81 -0.17 -25.46
C ASP A 145 3.12 -0.99 -25.43
N MET A 146 3.24 -1.95 -24.52
CA MET A 146 4.40 -2.84 -24.42
C MET A 146 4.02 -4.29 -24.73
N THR A 147 4.89 -5.04 -25.41
CA THR A 147 4.75 -6.51 -25.52
C THR A 147 4.91 -7.18 -24.15
N VAL A 148 4.38 -8.39 -23.98
CA VAL A 148 4.51 -9.12 -22.69
C VAL A 148 5.98 -9.31 -22.29
N THR A 149 6.87 -9.54 -23.27
CA THR A 149 8.31 -9.62 -23.07
C THR A 149 8.91 -8.31 -22.56
N GLN A 150 8.50 -7.17 -23.14
CA GLN A 150 8.95 -5.86 -22.68
C GLN A 150 8.45 -5.55 -21.27
N VAL A 151 7.21 -5.92 -20.93
CA VAL A 151 6.68 -5.78 -19.57
C VAL A 151 7.47 -6.64 -18.57
N ALA A 152 7.83 -7.88 -18.96
CA ALA A 152 8.66 -8.74 -18.12
C ALA A 152 10.03 -8.07 -17.80
N ALA A 153 10.69 -7.51 -18.81
CA ALA A 153 11.96 -6.82 -18.63
C ALA A 153 11.80 -5.55 -17.76
N ALA A 154 10.79 -4.72 -18.04
CA ALA A 154 10.52 -3.50 -17.28
C ALA A 154 10.14 -3.76 -15.81
N THR A 155 9.60 -4.95 -15.51
CA THR A 155 9.29 -5.40 -14.16
C THR A 155 10.45 -6.10 -13.44
N GLY A 156 11.63 -6.13 -14.07
CA GLY A 156 12.86 -6.66 -13.48
C GLY A 156 12.98 -8.18 -13.54
N PHE A 157 12.24 -8.85 -14.44
CA PHE A 157 12.44 -10.27 -14.73
C PHE A 157 13.49 -10.47 -15.83
N GLN A 158 14.46 -11.33 -15.56
CA GLN A 158 15.45 -11.76 -16.55
C GLN A 158 14.83 -12.61 -17.66
N GLU A 159 13.81 -13.40 -17.30
CA GLU A 159 13.19 -14.37 -18.20
C GLU A 159 11.68 -14.16 -18.27
N THR A 160 11.15 -14.02 -19.49
CA THR A 160 9.70 -13.89 -19.74
C THR A 160 8.90 -15.07 -19.17
N SER A 161 9.49 -16.27 -19.18
CA SER A 161 8.87 -17.47 -18.60
C SER A 161 8.70 -17.38 -17.07
N ALA A 162 9.65 -16.75 -16.38
CA ALA A 162 9.57 -16.50 -14.95
C ALA A 162 8.50 -15.46 -14.63
N PHE A 163 8.42 -14.38 -15.42
CA PHE A 163 7.35 -13.39 -15.32
C PHE A 163 5.96 -14.01 -15.49
N HIS A 164 5.76 -14.84 -16.53
CA HIS A 164 4.48 -15.53 -16.75
C HIS A 164 4.01 -16.35 -15.54
N ARG A 165 4.92 -17.11 -14.93
CA ARG A 165 4.61 -17.91 -13.73
C ARG A 165 4.26 -17.03 -12.54
N ALA A 166 5.06 -15.98 -12.31
CA ALA A 166 4.84 -15.04 -11.21
C ALA A 166 3.51 -14.30 -11.37
N PHE A 167 3.28 -13.69 -12.55
CA PHE A 167 2.05 -12.96 -12.85
C PHE A 167 0.81 -13.84 -12.70
N LYS A 168 0.84 -15.08 -13.20
CA LYS A 168 -0.27 -16.04 -13.02
C LYS A 168 -0.47 -16.42 -11.56
N LYS A 169 0.62 -16.61 -10.79
CA LYS A 169 0.53 -16.87 -9.35
C LYS A 169 -0.12 -15.70 -8.61
N TRP A 170 0.17 -14.48 -9.01
CA TRP A 170 -0.33 -13.27 -8.36
C TRP A 170 -1.77 -12.92 -8.74
N THR A 171 -2.15 -13.08 -10.00
CA THR A 171 -3.42 -12.59 -10.55
C THR A 171 -4.41 -13.69 -10.92
N GLY A 172 -3.99 -14.96 -10.89
CA GLY A 172 -4.79 -16.12 -11.32
C GLY A 172 -4.83 -16.34 -12.83
N VAL A 173 -4.48 -15.35 -13.66
CA VAL A 173 -4.55 -15.40 -15.13
C VAL A 173 -3.20 -15.15 -15.79
N SER A 174 -3.05 -15.51 -17.07
CA SER A 174 -1.80 -15.22 -17.79
C SER A 174 -1.73 -13.74 -18.21
N PRO A 175 -0.53 -13.15 -18.36
CA PRO A 175 -0.38 -11.75 -18.81
C PRO A 175 -1.14 -11.42 -20.10
N GLY A 176 -1.11 -12.35 -21.07
CA GLY A 176 -1.82 -12.18 -22.33
C GLY A 176 -3.33 -12.27 -22.21
N ALA A 177 -3.85 -13.12 -21.30
CA ALA A 177 -5.28 -13.18 -21.02
C ALA A 177 -5.75 -11.91 -20.29
N TYR A 178 -4.96 -11.45 -19.32
CA TYR A 178 -5.22 -10.20 -18.58
C TYR A 178 -5.32 -9.00 -19.52
N ARG A 179 -4.35 -8.87 -20.45
CA ARG A 179 -4.34 -7.80 -21.46
C ARG A 179 -5.57 -7.82 -22.37
N ARG A 180 -5.97 -8.99 -22.89
CA ARG A 180 -7.14 -9.07 -23.77
C ARG A 180 -8.42 -8.64 -23.06
N GLY A 181 -8.60 -9.07 -21.81
CA GLY A 181 -9.78 -8.69 -21.02
C GLY A 181 -9.90 -7.18 -20.78
N HIS A 182 -8.79 -6.44 -20.69
CA HIS A 182 -8.80 -4.98 -20.47
C HIS A 182 -8.89 -4.15 -21.76
N LEU A 183 -8.58 -4.72 -22.93
CA LEU A 183 -8.69 -4.02 -24.22
C LEU A 183 -10.06 -4.22 -24.88
N GLU A 184 -10.87 -5.14 -24.36
CA GLU A 184 -12.22 -5.43 -24.84
C GLU A 184 -13.32 -4.66 -24.07
N GLU A 185 -12.96 -3.95 -22.99
CA GLU A 185 -13.80 -3.01 -22.23
C GLU A 185 -13.60 -1.55 -22.67
#